data_AF-A0A6G0YGN9-F1
#
_entry.id   AF-A0A6G0YGN9-F1
#
_cell.length_a   1.000
_cell.length_b   1.000
_cell.length_c   1.000
_cell.angle_alpha   90.00
_cell.angle_beta   90.00
_cell.angle_gamma   90.00
#
_symmetry.space_group_name_H-M   'P 1'
#
loop_
_entity.id
_entity.type
_entity.pdbx_description
1 polymer ?
#
loop_
_entity_poly.entity_id
_entity_poly.type
_entity_poly.pdbx_seq_one_letter_code
_entity_poly.pdbx_strand_id
1 'polypeptide(L)'
;MSFFDFRVPTEIKIKMVEALKSTQNNDDKINKIVLSKEDIKTFIKKELHEFVSPETINFFSRFKISTDFIDFHPDSWKDREDHKKGINILTELSVINDVAERGVKLIQEYN
;
A
#
# COMPACT_ATOMS: atom_id res chain seq x y z
N MET A 1 1.82 -2.07 4.34
CA MET A 1 1.45 -1.17 3.21
C MET A 1 2.15 0.18 3.40
N SER A 2 2.76 0.76 2.34
CA SER A 2 3.73 1.87 2.45
C SER A 2 3.21 3.16 3.11
N PHE A 3 1.91 3.47 2.99
CA PHE A 3 1.27 4.63 3.68
C PHE A 3 1.31 4.52 5.21
N PHE A 4 1.42 3.31 5.74
CA PHE A 4 1.44 2.99 7.17
C PHE A 4 2.82 2.50 7.64
N ASP A 5 3.80 2.43 6.74
CA ASP A 5 5.16 1.99 7.09
C ASP A 5 5.98 3.17 7.62
N PHE A 6 6.50 3.05 8.84
CA PHE A 6 7.31 4.08 9.48
C PHE A 6 8.71 4.19 8.86
N ARG A 7 9.16 3.18 8.11
CA ARG A 7 10.45 3.18 7.41
C ARG A 7 10.42 3.99 6.12
N VAL A 8 9.24 4.31 5.61
CA VAL A 8 9.07 5.18 4.44
C VAL A 8 9.20 6.64 4.91
N PRO A 9 10.20 7.39 4.39
CA PRO A 9 10.40 8.79 4.78
C PRO A 9 9.20 9.68 4.46
N THR A 10 9.02 10.76 5.22
CA THR A 10 7.95 11.76 5.01
C THR A 10 7.97 12.29 3.57
N GLU A 11 9.14 12.59 3.01
CA GLU A 11 9.28 13.10 1.63
C GLU A 11 8.65 12.16 0.60
N ILE A 12 8.85 10.85 0.74
CA ILE A 12 8.26 9.87 -0.17
C ILE A 12 6.75 9.76 0.07
N LYS A 13 6.29 9.86 1.32
CA LYS A 13 4.85 9.89 1.63
C LYS A 13 4.15 11.09 1.02
N ILE A 14 4.80 12.27 1.00
CA ILE A 14 4.27 13.46 0.33
C ILE A 14 4.07 13.15 -1.16
N LYS A 15 5.10 12.64 -1.86
CA LYS A 15 5.00 12.25 -3.27
C LYS A 15 3.91 11.21 -3.51
N MET A 16 3.73 10.25 -2.59
CA MET A 16 2.68 9.24 -2.68
C MET A 16 1.27 9.85 -2.58
N VAL A 17 1.06 10.86 -1.73
CA VAL A 17 -0.21 11.59 -1.62
C VAL A 17 -0.48 12.39 -2.89
N GLU A 18 0.54 13.06 -3.44
CA GLU A 18 0.44 13.79 -4.70
C GLU A 18 0.10 12.86 -5.87
N ALA A 19 0.75 11.70 -5.94
CA ALA A 19 0.45 10.67 -6.92
C ALA A 19 -1.01 10.19 -6.78
N LEU A 20 -1.47 9.92 -5.56
CA LEU A 20 -2.84 9.47 -5.29
C LEU A 20 -3.89 10.49 -5.77
N LYS A 21 -3.67 11.78 -5.52
CA LYS A 21 -4.54 12.87 -5.96
C LYS A 21 -4.50 13.06 -7.48
N SER A 22 -3.35 12.83 -8.09
CA SER A 22 -3.18 12.91 -9.55
C SER A 22 -3.87 11.76 -10.27
N THR A 23 -3.81 10.54 -9.73
CA THR A 23 -4.38 9.34 -10.37
C THR A 23 -5.89 9.23 -10.23
N GLN A 24 -6.54 9.96 -9.30
CA GLN A 24 -8.01 10.05 -9.28
C GLN A 24 -8.60 10.61 -10.60
N ASN A 25 -7.80 11.28 -11.42
CA ASN A 25 -8.22 11.84 -12.71
C ASN A 25 -7.99 10.91 -13.90
N ASN A 26 -7.33 9.75 -13.73
CA ASN A 26 -7.04 8.81 -14.80
C ASN A 26 -7.62 7.43 -14.47
N ASP A 27 -8.53 6.96 -15.32
CA ASP A 27 -9.23 5.66 -15.22
C ASP A 27 -8.36 4.47 -15.71
N ASP A 28 -7.04 4.66 -15.80
CA ASP A 28 -6.12 3.66 -16.28
C ASP A 28 -5.91 2.58 -15.21
N LYS A 29 -6.76 1.56 -15.29
CA LYS A 29 -6.68 0.30 -14.55
C LYS A 29 -5.27 -0.26 -14.67
N ILE A 30 -4.51 -0.31 -13.57
CA ILE A 30 -3.15 -0.84 -13.62
C ILE A 30 -3.23 -2.36 -13.76
N ASN A 31 -3.10 -2.82 -14.99
CA ASN A 31 -2.92 -4.22 -15.31
C ASN A 31 -1.55 -4.69 -14.84
N LYS A 32 -1.48 -5.96 -14.41
CA LYS A 32 -0.28 -6.74 -14.06
C LYS A 32 1.01 -6.17 -14.66
N ILE A 33 2.00 -5.88 -13.80
CA ILE A 33 3.33 -5.45 -14.25
C ILE A 33 3.96 -6.56 -15.11
N VAL A 34 4.09 -6.32 -16.40
CA VAL A 34 4.82 -7.20 -17.34
C VAL A 34 6.11 -6.49 -17.68
N LEU A 35 7.26 -7.06 -17.27
CA LEU A 35 8.58 -6.49 -17.52
C LEU A 35 9.31 -7.31 -18.59
N SER A 36 9.84 -6.63 -19.60
CA SER A 36 10.89 -7.19 -20.45
C SER A 36 12.26 -7.07 -19.78
N LYS A 37 13.30 -7.70 -20.36
CA LYS A 37 14.68 -7.57 -19.86
C LYS A 37 15.19 -6.13 -19.93
N GLU A 38 14.74 -5.35 -20.91
CA GLU A 38 15.10 -3.95 -21.05
C GLU A 38 14.44 -3.09 -19.96
N ASP A 39 13.20 -3.40 -19.58
CA ASP A 39 12.42 -2.62 -18.61
C ASP A 39 12.98 -2.73 -17.18
N ILE A 40 13.68 -3.81 -16.85
CA ILE A 40 14.25 -4.04 -15.51
C ILE A 40 15.12 -2.86 -15.05
N LYS A 41 15.94 -2.32 -15.96
CA LYS A 41 16.85 -1.19 -15.64
C LYS A 41 16.10 0.07 -15.25
N THR A 42 14.97 0.31 -15.89
CA THR A 42 14.09 1.45 -15.62
C THR A 42 13.23 1.18 -14.39
N PHE A 43 12.77 -0.06 -14.23
CA PHE A 43 11.95 -0.50 -13.11
C PHE A 43 12.65 -0.37 -11.77
N ILE A 44 13.93 -0.76 -11.68
CA ILE A 44 14.72 -0.64 -10.44
C ILE A 44 14.88 0.81 -9.98
N LYS A 45 14.76 1.78 -10.90
CA LYS A 45 14.83 3.21 -10.59
C LYS A 45 13.51 3.77 -10.09
N LYS A 46 12.42 3.01 -10.16
CA LYS A 46 11.11 3.51 -9.77
C LYS A 46 11.01 3.72 -8.27
N GLU A 47 10.39 4.83 -7.89
CA GLU A 47 10.10 5.14 -6.48
C GLU A 47 8.69 4.67 -6.07
N LEU A 48 8.44 4.57 -4.76
CA LEU A 48 7.17 4.08 -4.21
C LEU A 48 5.94 4.85 -4.71
N HIS A 49 6.08 6.15 -4.96
CA HIS A 49 4.97 6.98 -5.43
C HIS A 49 4.49 6.59 -6.84
N GLU A 50 5.34 5.99 -7.68
CA GLU A 50 4.97 5.50 -9.01
C GLU A 50 4.12 4.24 -8.99
N PHE A 51 4.00 3.60 -7.82
CA PHE A 51 3.15 2.43 -7.60
C PHE A 51 1.82 2.79 -6.93
N VAL A 52 1.56 4.08 -6.68
CA VAL A 52 0.29 4.55 -6.14
C VAL A 52 -0.73 4.67 -7.27
N SER A 53 -1.88 4.06 -7.07
CA SER A 53 -2.94 3.93 -8.08
C SER A 53 -4.34 4.05 -7.47
N PRO A 54 -5.41 4.17 -8.27
CA PRO A 54 -6.77 4.24 -7.76
C PRO A 54 -7.15 2.98 -6.94
N GLU A 55 -6.54 1.84 -7.26
CA GLU A 55 -6.68 0.60 -6.50
C GLU A 55 -6.21 0.73 -5.04
N THR A 56 -5.35 1.70 -4.73
CA THR A 56 -4.94 2.04 -3.36
C THR A 56 -6.14 2.49 -2.53
N ILE A 57 -6.99 3.38 -3.07
CA ILE A 57 -8.23 3.81 -2.40
C ILE A 57 -9.22 2.66 -2.30
N ASN A 58 -9.36 1.87 -3.36
CA ASN A 58 -10.24 0.70 -3.34
C ASN A 58 -9.82 -0.31 -2.26
N PHE A 59 -8.52 -0.51 -2.06
CA PHE A 59 -7.99 -1.31 -0.97
C PHE A 59 -8.42 -0.72 0.39
N PHE A 60 -8.22 0.58 0.62
CA PHE A 60 -8.63 1.22 1.86
C PHE A 60 -10.13 1.05 2.14
N SER A 61 -10.97 1.27 1.12
CA SER A 61 -12.42 1.08 1.21
C SER A 61 -12.81 -0.36 1.57
N ARG A 62 -12.21 -1.36 0.92
CA ARG A 62 -12.48 -2.79 1.19
C ARG A 62 -12.17 -3.19 2.64
N PHE A 63 -11.11 -2.64 3.22
CA PHE A 63 -10.71 -2.91 4.60
C PHE A 63 -11.29 -1.89 5.60
N LYS A 64 -12.18 -1.00 5.16
CA LYS A 64 -12.79 0.06 5.98
C LYS A 64 -11.75 0.94 6.68
N ILE A 65 -10.62 1.16 6.02
CA ILE A 65 -9.58 2.09 6.46
C ILE A 65 -10.01 3.49 6.02
N SER A 66 -10.16 4.42 6.96
CA SER A 66 -10.45 5.83 6.63
C SER A 66 -9.27 6.43 5.87
N THR A 67 -9.58 7.24 4.86
CA THR A 67 -8.60 7.98 4.06
C THR A 67 -8.46 9.44 4.49
N ASP A 68 -9.16 9.88 5.53
CA ASP A 68 -9.22 11.29 5.94
C ASP A 68 -7.82 11.82 6.32
N PHE A 69 -6.94 10.95 6.81
CA PHE A 69 -5.56 11.31 7.13
C PHE A 69 -4.76 11.79 5.91
N ILE A 70 -5.13 11.38 4.69
CA ILE A 70 -4.45 11.71 3.43
C ILE A 70 -4.53 13.21 3.12
N ASP A 71 -5.54 13.89 3.65
CA ASP A 71 -5.71 15.33 3.48
C ASP A 71 -4.81 16.16 4.39
N PHE A 72 -4.09 15.52 5.31
CA PHE A 72 -3.17 16.15 6.24
C PHE A 72 -1.71 15.84 5.90
N HIS A 73 -0.80 16.72 6.35
CA HIS A 73 0.62 16.54 6.10
C HIS A 73 1.13 15.22 6.72
N PRO A 74 1.96 14.41 6.02
CA PRO A 74 2.38 13.09 6.52
C PRO A 74 3.09 13.07 7.89
N ASP A 75 3.70 14.18 8.30
CA ASP A 75 4.30 14.30 9.64
C ASP A 75 3.27 14.23 10.77
N SER A 76 2.02 14.62 10.50
CA SER A 76 0.92 14.60 11.47
C SER A 76 0.20 13.25 11.54
N TRP A 77 0.42 12.34 10.57
CA TRP A 77 -0.34 11.10 10.46
C TRP A 77 -0.25 10.25 11.72
N LYS A 78 0.95 10.14 12.30
CA LYS A 78 1.20 9.36 13.52
C LYS A 78 0.34 9.78 14.71
N ASP A 79 -0.16 11.01 14.72
CA ASP A 79 -0.93 11.56 15.84
C ASP A 79 -2.43 11.36 15.63
N ARG A 80 -2.87 11.12 14.39
CA ARG A 80 -4.27 10.99 14.05
C ARG A 80 -4.85 9.61 14.35
N GLU A 81 -6.10 9.59 14.78
CA GLU A 81 -6.79 8.34 15.14
C GLU A 81 -7.18 7.47 13.95
N ASP A 82 -7.59 8.09 12.84
CA ASP A 82 -7.91 7.41 11.57
C ASP A 82 -6.70 6.64 11.02
N HIS A 83 -5.52 7.25 11.04
CA HIS A 83 -4.26 6.61 10.65
C HIS A 83 -3.90 5.45 11.59
N LYS A 84 -3.95 5.67 12.91
CA LYS A 84 -3.70 4.62 13.92
C LYS A 84 -4.64 3.42 13.77
N LYS A 85 -5.94 3.66 13.52
CA LYS A 85 -6.92 2.60 13.26
C LYS A 85 -6.54 1.80 12.00
N GLY A 86 -6.09 2.47 10.94
CA GLY A 86 -5.58 1.80 9.73
C GLY A 86 -4.38 0.89 10.01
N ILE A 87 -3.43 1.31 10.86
CA ILE A 87 -2.29 0.48 11.28
C ILE A 87 -2.77 -0.80 11.97
N ASN A 88 -3.74 -0.70 12.89
CA ASN A 88 -4.26 -1.85 13.62
C ASN A 88 -4.91 -2.87 12.67
N ILE A 89 -5.76 -2.40 11.74
CA ILE A 89 -6.41 -3.26 10.74
C ILE A 89 -5.36 -4.01 9.91
N LEU A 90 -4.31 -3.32 9.45
CA LEU A 90 -3.24 -3.95 8.66
C LEU A 90 -2.39 -4.94 9.47
N THR A 91 -2.20 -4.68 10.75
CA THR A 91 -1.47 -5.57 11.65
C THR A 91 -2.25 -6.87 11.88
N GLU A 92 -3.55 -6.76 12.15
CA GLU A 92 -4.45 -7.90 12.29
C GLU A 92 -4.52 -8.73 11.01
N LEU A 93 -4.65 -8.07 9.85
CA LEU A 93 -4.65 -8.74 8.55
C LEU A 93 -3.36 -9.53 8.31
N SER A 94 -2.20 -8.97 8.70
CA SER A 94 -0.90 -9.63 8.53
C SER A 94 -0.78 -10.89 9.38
N VAL A 95 -1.29 -10.86 10.62
CA VAL A 95 -1.32 -12.02 11.53
C VAL A 95 -2.23 -13.12 10.97
N ILE A 96 -3.42 -12.76 10.49
CA ILE A 96 -4.36 -13.74 9.90
C ILE A 96 -3.74 -14.38 8.65
N ASN A 97 -3.05 -13.59 7.81
CA ASN A 97 -2.41 -14.11 6.62
C ASN A 97 -1.26 -15.09 6.92
N ASP A 98 -0.42 -14.81 7.93
CA ASP A 98 0.64 -15.73 8.37
C ASP A 98 0.07 -17.06 8.89
N VAL A 99 -1.04 -17.03 9.65
CA VAL A 99 -1.72 -18.25 10.12
C VAL A 99 -2.29 -19.06 8.94
N ALA A 100 -2.91 -18.41 7.96
CA ALA A 100 -3.43 -19.07 6.77
C ALA A 100 -2.31 -19.71 5.93
N GLU A 101 -1.19 -19.00 5.72
CA GLU A 101 -0.03 -19.50 4.99
C GLU A 101 0.58 -20.73 5.68
N ARG A 102 0.70 -20.70 7.01
CA ARG A 102 1.13 -21.88 7.79
C ARG A 102 0.18 -23.06 7.66
N GLY A 103 -1.13 -22.83 7.65
CA GLY A 103 -2.13 -23.88 7.44
C GLY A 103 -1.98 -24.57 6.07
N VAL A 104 -1.76 -23.79 5.01
CA VAL A 104 -1.50 -24.32 3.66
C VAL A 104 -0.20 -25.12 3.61
N LYS A 105 0.86 -24.61 4.23
CA LYS A 105 2.17 -25.28 4.28
C LYS A 105 2.09 -26.63 4.99
N LEU A 106 1.37 -26.71 6.11
CA LEU A 106 1.13 -27.98 6.82
C LEU A 106 0.37 -28.99 5.95
N ILE A 107 -0.60 -28.56 5.14
CA ILE A 107 -1.32 -29.47 4.24
C ILE A 107 -0.41 -29.97 3.09
N GLN A 108 0.52 -29.13 2.62
CA GLN A 108 1.47 -29.50 1.56
C GLN A 108 2.59 -30.43 2.04
N GLU A 109 3.06 -30.29 3.27
CA GLU A 109 4.16 -31.11 3.83
C GLU A 109 3.71 -32.53 4.24
N TYR A 110 2.40 -32.78 4.36
CA TYR A 110 1.83 -34.08 4.72
C TYR A 110 1.33 -34.92 3.52
N ASN A 111 1.57 -34.48 2.28
CA ASN A 111 1.28 -35.22 1.05
C ASN A 111 2.56 -35.75 0.38
#